data_AF-A0A438H3M0-F1
#
_entry.id   AF-A0A438H3M0-F1
#
_cell.length_a   1.000
_cell.length_b   1.000
_cell.length_c   1.000
_cell.angle_alpha   90.00
_cell.angle_beta   90.00
_cell.angle_gamma   90.00
#
_symmetry.space_group_name_H-M   'P 1'
#
loop_
_entity.id
_entity.type
_entity.pdbx_description
1 polymer ?
#
loop_
_entity_poly.entity_id
_entity_poly.type
_entity_poly.pdbx_seq_one_letter_code
_entity_poly.pdbx_strand_id
1 'polypeptide(L)'
;MLRPAYAVEYDFLPAYQCSRSLMTKQIEGLFFSGQINGTTGYEEAAAQGLISGINAARYSDGKSLIVLERESSYIGTLIDDLVTKDLREPYRMLTR
;
A
#
# COMPACT_ATOMS: atom_id res chain seq x y z
N MET A 1 -27.77 -0.81 24.81
CA MET A 1 -26.44 -0.89 24.18
C MET A 1 -26.60 -1.64 22.86
N LEU A 2 -26.42 -1.00 21.71
CA LEU A 2 -26.66 -1.64 20.39
C LEU A 2 -25.47 -2.48 19.91
N ARG A 3 -24.22 -2.05 20.17
CA ARG A 3 -22.99 -2.82 19.91
C ARG A 3 -21.91 -2.47 20.95
N PRO A 4 -21.21 -3.45 21.55
CA PRO A 4 -20.09 -3.20 22.46
C PRO A 4 -18.82 -2.80 21.69
N ALA A 5 -17.92 -2.08 22.36
CA ALA A 5 -16.58 -1.84 21.85
C ALA A 5 -15.72 -3.10 21.94
N TYR A 6 -14.87 -3.32 20.95
CA TYR A 6 -13.90 -4.41 20.90
C TYR A 6 -12.68 -3.99 20.06
N ALA A 7 -11.57 -4.71 20.23
CA ALA A 7 -10.38 -4.56 19.40
C ALA A 7 -10.21 -5.79 18.52
N VAL A 8 -9.50 -5.63 17.41
CA VAL A 8 -9.14 -6.73 16.49
C VAL A 8 -7.66 -6.62 16.16
N GLU A 9 -7.00 -7.77 16.14
CA GLU A 9 -5.65 -7.92 15.64
C GLU A 9 -5.70 -8.61 14.28
N TYR A 10 -4.89 -8.11 13.34
CA TYR A 10 -4.76 -8.67 12.01
C TYR A 10 -3.27 -8.85 11.71
N ASP A 11 -2.93 -9.97 11.08
CA ASP A 11 -1.63 -10.11 10.44
C ASP A 11 -1.55 -9.23 9.19
N PHE A 12 -0.34 -8.75 8.90
CA PHE A 12 -0.05 -7.99 7.69
C PHE A 12 1.29 -8.42 7.11
N LEU A 13 1.51 -8.09 5.84
CA LEU A 13 2.78 -8.32 5.15
C LEU A 13 3.56 -6.99 5.11
N PRO A 14 4.80 -6.96 5.61
CA PRO A 14 5.61 -5.76 5.56
C PRO A 14 5.76 -5.22 4.14
N ALA A 15 5.32 -3.98 3.93
CA ALA A 15 5.25 -3.38 2.60
C ALA A 15 6.63 -3.17 1.94
N TYR A 16 7.74 -3.18 2.68
CA TYR A 16 9.09 -3.19 2.10
C TYR A 16 9.38 -4.41 1.21
N GLN A 17 8.54 -5.46 1.27
CA GLN A 17 8.61 -6.59 0.35
C GLN A 17 8.09 -6.26 -1.05
N CYS A 18 7.40 -5.12 -1.20
CA CYS A 18 6.97 -4.57 -2.49
C CYS A 18 7.95 -3.52 -3.01
N SER A 19 7.93 -3.30 -4.32
CA SER A 19 8.56 -2.13 -4.94
C SER A 19 7.61 -0.92 -4.87
N ARG A 20 8.09 0.26 -5.30
CA ARG A 20 7.26 1.49 -5.37
C ARG A 20 6.10 1.41 -6.36
N SER A 21 6.02 0.37 -7.18
CA SER A 21 4.84 0.09 -8.02
C SER A 21 3.77 -0.75 -7.31
N LEU A 22 4.01 -1.11 -6.04
CA LEU A 22 3.23 -2.05 -5.23
C LEU A 22 3.28 -3.51 -5.71
N MET A 23 4.15 -3.83 -6.67
CA MET A 23 4.43 -5.22 -7.05
C MET A 23 5.34 -5.87 -6.01
N THR A 24 5.05 -7.12 -5.65
CA THR A 24 5.94 -7.87 -4.76
C THR A 24 7.30 -8.13 -5.43
N LYS A 25 8.37 -8.11 -4.65
CA LYS A 25 9.73 -8.36 -5.17
C LYS A 25 10.01 -9.83 -5.48
N GLN A 26 9.26 -10.75 -4.85
CA GLN A 26 9.46 -12.19 -4.99
C GLN A 26 8.61 -12.80 -6.10
N ILE A 27 7.42 -12.26 -6.36
CA ILE A 27 6.47 -12.80 -7.33
C ILE A 27 6.07 -11.68 -8.29
N GLU A 28 6.59 -11.73 -9.51
CA GLU A 28 6.20 -10.80 -10.56
C GLU A 28 4.71 -10.95 -10.89
N GLY A 29 4.05 -9.81 -11.14
CA GLY A 29 2.60 -9.78 -11.41
C GLY A 29 1.70 -9.87 -10.18
N LEU A 30 2.24 -10.14 -8.99
CA LEU A 30 1.51 -10.05 -7.73
C LEU A 30 1.64 -8.64 -7.13
N PHE A 31 0.52 -8.01 -6.78
CA PHE A 31 0.49 -6.66 -6.21
C PHE A 31 -0.27 -6.64 -4.88
N PHE A 32 0.23 -5.88 -3.91
CA PHE A 32 -0.41 -5.71 -2.60
C PHE A 32 -0.91 -4.28 -2.41
N SER A 33 -2.08 -4.13 -1.79
CA SER A 33 -2.66 -2.83 -1.47
C SER A 33 -3.58 -2.87 -0.26
N GLY A 34 -3.62 -1.75 0.46
CA GLY A 34 -4.51 -1.55 1.59
C GLY A 34 -4.02 -2.20 2.87
N GLN A 35 -4.92 -2.82 3.61
CA GLN A 35 -4.63 -3.26 4.98
C GLN A 35 -3.54 -4.33 5.06
N ILE A 36 -3.38 -5.13 4.01
CA ILE A 36 -2.30 -6.13 3.93
C ILE A 36 -0.91 -5.49 3.98
N ASN A 37 -0.76 -4.22 3.59
CA ASN A 37 0.49 -3.47 3.64
C ASN A 37 0.68 -2.71 4.98
N GLY A 38 -0.17 -2.94 5.98
CA GLY A 38 -0.08 -2.29 7.30
C GLY A 38 -0.77 -0.93 7.40
N THR A 39 -1.65 -0.58 6.45
CA THR A 39 -2.51 0.63 6.53
C THR A 39 -3.88 0.31 7.13
N THR A 40 -4.56 1.26 7.76
CA THR A 40 -5.91 1.01 8.32
C THR A 40 -6.98 1.97 7.84
N GLY A 41 -6.59 3.11 7.24
CA GLY A 41 -7.54 4.10 6.73
C GLY A 41 -8.05 3.73 5.34
N TYR A 42 -9.30 4.12 5.05
CA TYR A 42 -9.94 3.82 3.78
C TYR A 42 -9.28 4.55 2.62
N GLU A 43 -8.81 5.76 2.87
CA GLU A 43 -8.18 6.64 1.92
C GLU A 43 -6.81 6.10 1.49
N GLU A 44 -5.98 5.64 2.44
CA GLU A 44 -4.70 5.00 2.16
C GLU A 44 -4.90 3.70 1.38
N ALA A 45 -5.91 2.91 1.74
CA ALA A 45 -6.23 1.68 1.02
C ALA A 45 -6.73 1.93 -0.40
N ALA A 46 -7.60 2.92 -0.59
CA ALA A 46 -8.10 3.32 -1.91
C ALA A 46 -6.97 3.84 -2.82
N ALA A 47 -6.05 4.66 -2.27
CA ALA A 47 -4.91 5.16 -3.01
C ALA A 47 -3.96 4.04 -3.48
N GLN A 48 -3.63 3.09 -2.61
CA GLN A 48 -2.84 1.92 -2.98
C GLN A 48 -3.57 1.02 -3.98
N GLY A 49 -4.87 0.81 -3.78
CA GLY A 49 -5.71 0.01 -4.68
C GLY A 49 -5.75 0.58 -6.09
N LEU A 50 -5.84 1.91 -6.22
CA LEU A 50 -5.80 2.59 -7.52
C LEU A 50 -4.48 2.33 -8.24
N ILE A 51 -3.33 2.55 -7.58
CA ILE A 51 -2.01 2.39 -8.21
C ILE A 51 -1.70 0.92 -8.52
N SER A 52 -1.95 0.01 -7.58
CA SER A 52 -1.75 -1.42 -7.79
C SER A 52 -2.66 -1.96 -8.90
N GLY A 53 -3.93 -1.53 -8.97
CA GLY A 53 -4.85 -1.91 -10.03
C GLY A 53 -4.43 -1.41 -11.41
N ILE A 54 -4.01 -0.14 -11.53
CA ILE A 54 -3.45 0.41 -12.77
C ILE A 54 -2.21 -0.40 -13.19
N ASN A 55 -1.31 -0.68 -12.26
CA ASN A 55 -0.09 -1.42 -12.56
C ASN A 55 -0.34 -2.89 -12.90
N ALA A 56 -1.31 -3.54 -12.27
CA ALA A 56 -1.72 -4.90 -12.61
C ALA A 56 -2.28 -4.97 -14.04
N ALA A 57 -3.14 -4.03 -14.42
CA ALA A 57 -3.66 -3.94 -15.78
C ALA A 57 -2.54 -3.67 -16.80
N ARG A 58 -1.61 -2.75 -16.50
CA ARG A 58 -0.46 -2.46 -17.35
C ARG A 58 0.48 -3.64 -17.49
N TYR A 59 0.73 -4.38 -16.41
CA TYR A 59 1.54 -5.60 -16.43
C TYR A 59 0.91 -6.68 -17.32
N SER A 60 -0.42 -6.88 -17.21
CA SER A 60 -1.16 -7.79 -18.08
C SER A 60 -1.06 -7.40 -19.57
N ASP A 61 -0.92 -6.12 -19.87
CA ASP A 61 -0.73 -5.57 -21.22
C ASP A 61 0.75 -5.52 -21.66
N GLY A 62 1.70 -6.00 -20.86
CA GLY A 62 3.14 -5.89 -21.14
C GLY A 62 3.69 -4.45 -21.17
N LYS A 63 2.98 -3.51 -20.54
CA LYS A 63 3.35 -2.10 -20.45
C LYS A 63 4.21 -1.83 -19.21
N SER A 64 5.02 -0.77 -19.27
CA SER A 64 5.81 -0.31 -18.12
C SER A 64 4.91 0.05 -16.94
N LEU A 65 5.33 -0.29 -15.72
CA LEU A 65 4.60 0.12 -14.51
C LEU A 65 4.72 1.63 -14.27
N ILE A 66 3.76 2.19 -13.55
CA ILE A 66 3.76 3.58 -13.10
C ILE A 66 4.21 3.62 -11.65
N VAL A 67 5.08 4.58 -11.35
CA VAL A 67 5.49 4.94 -10.00
C VAL A 67 5.25 6.43 -9.83
N LEU A 68 4.69 6.83 -8.69
CA LEU A 68 4.49 8.23 -8.36
C LEU A 68 5.66 8.70 -7.48
N GLU A 69 6.31 9.78 -7.90
CA GLU A 69 7.40 10.38 -7.12
C GLU A 69 6.87 10.98 -5.81
N ARG A 70 7.65 10.88 -4.74
CA ARG A 70 7.28 11.34 -3.40
C ARG A 70 6.87 12.81 -3.41
N GLU A 71 7.64 13.65 -4.07
CA GLU A 71 7.49 15.10 -4.12
C GLU A 71 6.31 15.53 -4.99
N SER A 72 5.81 14.63 -5.84
CA SER A 72 4.74 14.92 -6.80
C SER A 72 3.33 14.74 -6.23
N SER A 73 3.17 13.89 -5.21
CA SER A 73 1.85 13.55 -4.67
C SER A 73 1.92 12.91 -3.28
N TYR A 74 0.84 13.08 -2.51
CA TYR A 74 0.66 12.35 -1.24
C TYR A 74 0.56 10.83 -1.44
N ILE A 75 0.07 10.35 -2.59
CA ILE A 75 0.06 8.91 -2.90
C ILE A 75 1.50 8.40 -3.09
N GLY A 76 2.34 9.16 -3.80
CA GLY A 76 3.77 8.86 -3.94
C GLY A 76 4.47 8.84 -2.59
N THR A 77 4.20 9.83 -1.74
CA THR A 77 4.72 9.87 -0.35
C THR A 77 4.27 8.68 0.48
N LEU A 78 2.98 8.32 0.45
CA LEU A 78 2.43 7.14 1.12
C LEU A 78 3.15 5.86 0.68
N ILE A 79 3.21 5.60 -0.63
CA ILE A 79 3.79 4.36 -1.15
C ILE A 79 5.29 4.31 -0.83
N ASP A 80 6.01 5.43 -0.99
CA ASP A 80 7.43 5.53 -0.67
C ASP A 80 7.69 5.25 0.81
N ASP A 81 6.92 5.84 1.73
CA ASP A 81 7.02 5.57 3.16
C ASP A 81 6.79 4.08 3.47
N LEU A 82 5.72 3.48 2.92
CA LEU A 82 5.38 2.08 3.15
C LEU A 82 6.49 1.12 2.71
N VAL A 83 7.13 1.37 1.55
CA VAL A 83 8.13 0.45 0.99
C VAL A 83 9.56 0.69 1.48
N THR A 84 9.83 1.84 2.10
CA THR A 84 11.18 2.20 2.58
C THR A 84 11.33 2.10 4.09
N LYS A 85 10.26 2.34 4.86
CA LYS A 85 10.31 2.33 6.32
C LYS A 85 9.86 0.99 6.88
N ASP A 86 10.46 0.60 8.00
CA ASP A 86 9.97 -0.49 8.82
C ASP A 86 8.82 0.03 9.71
N LEU A 87 7.59 -0.37 9.40
CA LEU A 87 6.39 0.09 10.10
C LEU A 87 6.25 -0.67 11.43
N ARG A 88 6.46 0.03 12.55
CA ARG A 88 6.24 -0.52 13.90
C ARG A 88 4.81 -0.37 14.41
N GLU A 89 4.03 0.51 13.77
CA GLU A 89 2.61 0.78 14.05
C GLU A 89 1.85 0.96 12.72
N PRO A 90 0.51 0.81 12.69
CA PRO A 90 -0.25 0.97 11.46
C PRO A 90 -0.10 2.38 10.86
N TYR A 91 0.25 2.45 9.57
CA TYR A 91 0.49 3.74 8.91
C TYR A 91 -0.80 4.52 8.73
N ARG A 92 -0.72 5.84 9.00
CA ARG A 92 -1.76 6.82 8.71
C ARG A 92 -1.13 8.03 8.04
N MET A 93 -1.82 8.64 7.10
CA MET A 93 -1.38 9.91 6.50
C MET A 93 -1.17 10.98 7.59
N LEU A 94 -0.15 11.82 7.43
CA LEU A 94 0.21 12.93 8.32
C LEU A 94 0.74 12.53 9.71
N THR A 95 1.05 11.26 9.96
CA THR A 95 1.80 10.87 11.16
C THR A 95 3.30 11.09 10.95
N ARG A 96 3.96 11.64 11.98
CA ARG A 96 5.41 11.88 11.99
C ARG A 96 6.20 10.58 11.98
#